data_AF-A0A382PYE4-F1
#
_entry.id   AF-A0A382PYE4-F1
#
_cell.length_a   1.000
_cell.length_b   1.000
_cell.length_c   1.000
_cell.angle_alpha   90.00
_cell.angle_beta   90.00
_cell.angle_gamma   90.00
#
_symmetry.space_group_name_H-M   'P 1'
#
loop_
_entity.id
_entity.type
_entity.pdbx_description
1 polymer ?
#
loop_
_entity_poly.entity_id
_entity_poly.type
_entity_poly.pdbx_seq_one_letter_code
_entity_poly.pdbx_strand_id
1 'polypeptide(L)'
;MIRHSLLYIYIIFSAVASATWFHDIPRTLTQPDGSTIQCLITGDQYVRRLHDQNDYTIILNQEDGYYYYAELSGHQLIPTTHRVGSIDPADTGLIPGISVGEDVYQRRRSFYERGVSSRNGRDAPTSGEIAQVNIFIRFADDPEFPEPRSFYDAPFNLDDQSSLKNYYWEVSYNSLMVTTFHYPGSINDINTA
;
A
#
# COMPACT_ATOMS: atom_id res chain seq x y z
N MET A 1 3.08 -37.63 30.63
CA MET A 1 3.61 -37.38 29.27
C MET A 1 2.55 -37.01 28.23
N ILE A 2 1.27 -37.39 28.37
CA ILE A 2 0.21 -37.09 27.37
C ILE A 2 -0.26 -35.62 27.40
N ARG A 3 -0.14 -34.94 28.54
CA ARG A 3 -0.69 -33.59 28.78
C ARG A 3 0.11 -32.45 28.12
N HIS A 4 1.39 -32.66 27.82
CA HIS A 4 2.20 -31.70 27.06
C HIS A 4 2.00 -31.84 25.55
N SER A 5 1.66 -33.04 25.06
CA SER A 5 1.41 -33.31 23.63
C SER A 5 0.18 -32.54 23.08
N LEU A 6 -0.87 -32.43 23.90
CA LEU A 6 -2.07 -31.65 23.57
C LEU A 6 -1.82 -30.13 23.51
N LEU A 7 -0.86 -29.61 24.29
CA LEU A 7 -0.52 -28.18 24.31
C LEU A 7 0.25 -27.78 23.04
N TYR A 8 1.11 -28.65 22.53
CA TYR A 8 1.84 -28.42 21.27
C TYR A 8 0.91 -28.45 20.05
N ILE A 9 -0.13 -29.30 20.04
CA ILE A 9 -1.13 -29.34 18.96
C ILE A 9 -1.95 -28.04 18.92
N TYR A 10 -2.22 -27.41 20.06
CA TYR A 10 -2.96 -26.14 20.12
C TYR A 10 -2.15 -24.95 19.59
N ILE A 11 -0.84 -24.93 19.84
CA ILE A 11 0.08 -23.88 19.35
C ILE A 11 0.29 -23.97 17.82
N ILE A 12 0.26 -25.17 17.25
CA ILE A 12 0.36 -25.37 15.79
C ILE A 12 -0.91 -24.88 15.07
N PHE A 13 -2.08 -24.93 15.71
CA PHE A 13 -3.34 -24.48 15.11
C PHE A 13 -3.55 -22.95 15.15
N SER A 14 -2.87 -22.23 16.04
CA SER A 14 -2.98 -20.75 16.12
C SER A 14 -2.07 -19.99 15.15
N ALA A 15 -1.17 -20.68 14.44
CA ALA A 15 -0.18 -20.05 13.56
C ALA A 15 -0.58 -20.04 12.07
N VAL A 16 -1.87 -20.20 11.75
CA VAL A 16 -2.36 -19.92 10.39
C VAL A 16 -2.50 -18.41 10.24
N ALA A 17 -1.36 -17.74 10.07
CA ALA A 17 -1.34 -16.36 9.61
C ALA A 17 -1.78 -16.38 8.14
N SER A 18 -3.07 -16.18 7.90
CA SER A 18 -3.57 -15.98 6.55
C SER A 18 -2.90 -14.74 5.96
N ALA A 19 -2.34 -14.86 4.76
CA ALA A 19 -2.12 -13.70 3.90
C ALA A 19 -3.45 -12.94 3.82
N THR A 20 -3.43 -11.61 4.01
CA THR A 20 -4.65 -10.81 4.08
C THR A 20 -5.25 -10.64 2.69
N TRP A 21 -5.89 -11.70 2.19
CA TRP A 21 -6.73 -11.59 1.01
C TRP A 21 -8.01 -10.87 1.39
N PHE A 22 -8.24 -9.71 0.78
CA PHE A 22 -9.42 -8.91 0.95
C PHE A 22 -10.47 -9.27 -0.09
N HIS A 23 -11.73 -9.30 0.36
CA HIS A 23 -12.88 -9.56 -0.48
C HIS A 23 -13.85 -8.38 -0.38
N ASP A 24 -14.36 -7.95 -1.53
CA ASP A 24 -15.52 -7.07 -1.67
C ASP A 24 -15.43 -5.77 -0.85
N ILE A 25 -14.25 -5.14 -0.79
CA ILE A 25 -14.10 -3.87 -0.09
C ILE A 25 -14.79 -2.78 -0.93
N PRO A 26 -15.86 -2.14 -0.42
CA PRO A 26 -16.61 -1.14 -1.17
C PRO A 26 -15.77 0.10 -1.45
N ARG A 27 -15.92 0.65 -2.66
CA ARG A 27 -15.28 1.86 -3.13
C ARG A 27 -16.20 2.64 -4.05
N THR A 28 -16.03 3.96 -4.05
CA THR A 28 -16.64 4.88 -5.00
C THR A 28 -15.54 5.48 -5.86
N LEU A 29 -15.66 5.35 -7.17
CA LEU A 29 -14.76 5.98 -8.14
C LEU A 29 -15.45 7.15 -8.80
N THR A 30 -14.70 8.20 -9.12
CA THR A 30 -15.20 9.36 -9.89
C THR A 30 -14.64 9.29 -11.30
N GLN A 31 -15.51 9.39 -12.31
CA GLN A 31 -15.13 9.43 -13.72
C GLN A 31 -14.79 10.86 -14.17
N PRO A 32 -14.12 11.04 -15.32
CA PRO A 32 -13.80 12.37 -15.86
C PRO A 32 -15.02 13.28 -16.12
N ASP A 33 -16.20 12.72 -16.39
CA ASP A 33 -17.46 13.47 -16.52
C ASP A 33 -18.12 13.85 -15.17
N GLY A 34 -17.49 13.49 -14.06
CA GLY A 34 -17.99 13.73 -12.70
C GLY A 34 -19.00 12.68 -12.21
N SER A 35 -19.41 11.73 -13.06
CA SER A 35 -20.25 10.61 -12.61
C SER A 35 -19.48 9.68 -11.66
N THR A 36 -20.20 8.99 -10.78
CA THR A 36 -19.61 8.09 -9.78
C THR A 36 -19.98 6.64 -10.03
N ILE A 37 -19.02 5.73 -9.81
CA ILE A 37 -19.19 4.28 -9.91
C ILE A 37 -19.04 3.68 -8.51
N GLN A 38 -20.02 2.88 -8.10
CA GLN A 38 -19.88 2.00 -6.93
C GLN A 38 -19.26 0.68 -7.37
N CYS A 39 -18.11 0.33 -6.77
CA CYS A 39 -17.39 -0.89 -7.08
C CYS A 39 -16.82 -1.52 -5.81
N LEU A 40 -16.20 -2.67 -5.98
CA LEU A 40 -15.62 -3.51 -4.95
C LEU A 40 -14.14 -3.76 -5.28
N ILE A 41 -13.30 -3.91 -4.27
CA ILE A 41 -11.91 -4.35 -4.40
C ILE A 41 -11.76 -5.73 -3.78
N THR A 42 -11.19 -6.65 -4.56
CA THR A 42 -10.78 -7.99 -4.11
C THR A 42 -9.32 -8.25 -4.48
N GLY A 43 -8.54 -8.83 -3.56
CA GLY A 43 -7.14 -9.20 -3.77
C GLY A 43 -6.24 -9.03 -2.55
N ASP A 44 -4.92 -8.98 -2.78
CA ASP A 44 -3.88 -8.88 -1.76
C ASP A 44 -2.80 -7.82 -2.11
N GLN A 45 -1.66 -7.86 -1.43
CA GLN A 45 -0.55 -6.93 -1.65
C GLN A 45 0.11 -7.04 -3.03
N TYR A 46 -0.05 -8.16 -3.73
CA TYR A 46 0.58 -8.42 -5.03
C TYR A 46 -0.38 -8.13 -6.18
N VAL A 47 -1.63 -8.55 -6.05
CA VAL A 47 -2.65 -8.36 -7.08
C VAL A 47 -3.98 -7.98 -6.44
N ARG A 48 -4.61 -6.95 -6.98
CA ARG A 48 -5.98 -6.56 -6.67
C ARG A 48 -6.71 -6.20 -7.96
N ARG A 49 -8.03 -6.36 -7.98
CA ARG A 49 -8.89 -5.89 -9.06
C ARG A 49 -10.08 -5.11 -8.50
N LEU A 50 -10.54 -4.16 -9.30
CA LEU A 50 -11.84 -3.51 -9.11
C LEU A 50 -12.88 -4.36 -9.82
N HIS A 51 -14.08 -4.47 -9.26
CA HIS A 51 -15.21 -5.13 -9.92
C HIS A 51 -16.54 -4.57 -9.46
N ASP A 52 -17.60 -4.82 -10.22
CA ASP A 52 -18.95 -4.50 -9.80
C ASP A 52 -19.54 -5.59 -8.87
N GLN A 53 -20.82 -5.43 -8.51
CA GLN A 53 -21.55 -6.33 -7.62
C GLN A 53 -21.78 -7.73 -8.22
N ASN A 54 -21.71 -7.84 -9.55
CA ASN A 54 -21.89 -9.08 -10.30
C ASN A 54 -20.54 -9.69 -10.72
N ASP A 55 -19.46 -9.23 -10.09
CA ASP A 55 -18.09 -9.71 -10.25
C ASP A 55 -17.43 -9.39 -11.61
N TYR A 56 -17.99 -8.45 -12.39
CA TYR A 56 -17.35 -8.00 -13.63
C TYR A 56 -16.21 -7.05 -13.32
N THR A 57 -15.02 -7.39 -13.80
CA THR A 57 -13.79 -6.66 -13.51
C THR A 57 -13.76 -5.31 -14.22
N ILE A 58 -13.31 -4.28 -13.50
CA ILE A 58 -13.24 -2.89 -13.93
C ILE A 58 -11.76 -2.47 -14.03
N ILE A 59 -11.42 -1.76 -15.10
CA ILE A 59 -10.07 -1.23 -15.32
C ILE A 59 -10.13 0.22 -15.83
N LEU A 60 -9.15 1.02 -15.41
CA LEU A 60 -8.96 2.38 -15.91
C LEU A 60 -8.36 2.32 -17.33
N ASN A 61 -9.01 2.97 -18.30
CA ASN A 61 -8.36 3.26 -19.57
C ASN A 61 -7.43 4.47 -19.39
N GLN A 62 -6.13 4.27 -19.64
CA GLN A 62 -5.13 5.32 -19.46
C GLN A 62 -5.18 6.41 -20.55
N GLU A 63 -5.83 6.14 -21.69
CA GLU A 63 -5.91 7.08 -22.80
C GLU A 63 -6.92 8.21 -22.54
N ASP A 64 -8.09 7.88 -21.99
CA ASP A 64 -9.20 8.82 -21.77
C ASP A 64 -9.54 9.07 -20.29
N GLY A 65 -8.99 8.27 -19.37
CA GLY A 65 -9.21 8.37 -17.94
C GLY A 65 -10.55 7.80 -17.45
N TYR A 66 -11.35 7.17 -18.31
CA TYR A 66 -12.61 6.53 -17.93
C TYR A 66 -12.38 5.09 -17.45
N TYR A 67 -13.34 4.57 -16.67
CA TYR A 67 -13.35 3.18 -16.23
C TYR A 67 -14.20 2.33 -17.18
N TYR A 68 -13.64 1.21 -17.62
CA TYR A 68 -14.27 0.26 -18.52
C TYR A 68 -14.33 -1.11 -17.87
N TYR A 69 -15.29 -1.92 -18.30
CA TYR A 69 -15.23 -3.34 -18.02
C TYR A 69 -14.05 -3.96 -18.77
N ALA A 70 -13.36 -4.87 -18.08
CA ALA A 70 -12.16 -5.51 -18.57
C ALA A 70 -12.47 -6.82 -19.28
N GLU A 71 -11.56 -7.21 -20.18
CA GLU A 71 -11.45 -8.57 -20.69
C GLU A 71 -10.02 -9.07 -20.56
N LEU A 72 -9.83 -10.38 -20.74
CA LEU A 72 -8.51 -10.99 -20.74
C LEU A 72 -7.92 -11.02 -22.15
N SER A 73 -6.75 -10.40 -22.31
CA SER A 73 -5.87 -10.61 -23.45
C SER A 73 -4.65 -11.39 -22.98
N GLY A 74 -4.71 -12.71 -23.17
CA GLY A 74 -3.75 -13.65 -22.60
C GLY A 74 -3.81 -13.63 -21.07
N HIS A 75 -2.74 -13.17 -20.41
CA HIS A 75 -2.63 -13.09 -18.95
C HIS A 75 -2.82 -11.67 -18.39
N GLN A 76 -3.19 -10.71 -19.24
CA GLN A 76 -3.38 -9.31 -18.85
C GLN A 76 -4.83 -8.88 -19.00
N LEU A 77 -5.26 -7.98 -18.10
CA LEU A 77 -6.53 -7.29 -18.21
C LEU A 77 -6.37 -6.10 -19.14
N ILE A 78 -7.26 -5.96 -20.11
CA ILE A 78 -7.35 -4.80 -21.01
C ILE A 78 -8.75 -4.18 -20.94
N PRO A 79 -8.90 -2.86 -21.12
CA PRO A 79 -10.21 -2.23 -21.20
C PRO A 79 -10.93 -2.69 -22.48
N THR A 80 -12.21 -3.00 -22.36
CA THR A 80 -13.10 -3.17 -23.52
C THR A 80 -13.64 -1.82 -23.98
N THR A 81 -14.57 -1.83 -24.95
CA THR A 81 -15.33 -0.64 -25.35
C THR A 81 -16.49 -0.32 -24.40
N HIS A 82 -16.77 -1.18 -23.42
CA HIS A 82 -17.92 -1.05 -22.52
C HIS A 82 -17.58 -0.21 -21.30
N ARG A 83 -17.98 1.06 -21.31
CA ARG A 83 -17.79 1.98 -20.19
C ARG A 83 -18.68 1.60 -19.02
N VAL A 84 -18.13 1.57 -17.81
CA VAL A 84 -18.88 1.23 -16.60
C VAL A 84 -20.00 2.24 -16.38
N GLY A 85 -21.20 1.76 -16.10
CA GLY A 85 -22.41 2.57 -15.92
C GLY A 85 -23.11 2.99 -17.22
N SER A 86 -22.59 2.62 -18.40
CA SER A 86 -23.28 2.88 -19.69
C SER A 86 -24.09 1.70 -20.22
N ILE A 87 -23.76 0.48 -19.80
CA ILE A 87 -24.38 -0.77 -20.25
C ILE A 87 -24.45 -1.76 -19.07
N ASP A 88 -25.28 -2.80 -19.20
CA ASP A 88 -25.22 -3.98 -18.33
C ASP A 88 -24.19 -4.98 -18.90
N PRO A 89 -23.10 -5.30 -18.17
CA PRO A 89 -22.07 -6.21 -18.68
C PRO A 89 -22.59 -7.63 -18.93
N ALA A 90 -23.70 -8.05 -18.31
CA ALA A 90 -24.31 -9.36 -18.56
C ALA A 90 -24.76 -9.53 -20.03
N ASP A 91 -25.07 -8.44 -20.72
CA ASP A 91 -25.54 -8.45 -22.12
C ASP A 91 -24.40 -8.44 -23.16
N THR A 92 -23.15 -8.41 -22.71
CA THR A 92 -21.97 -8.19 -23.59
C THR A 92 -21.13 -9.44 -23.84
N GLY A 93 -21.43 -10.55 -23.17
CA GLY A 93 -20.64 -11.78 -23.23
C GLY A 93 -19.32 -11.72 -22.45
N LEU A 94 -19.10 -10.66 -21.67
CA LEU A 94 -17.97 -10.56 -20.75
C LEU A 94 -18.02 -11.67 -19.70
N ILE A 95 -16.84 -12.06 -19.22
CA ILE A 95 -16.68 -13.12 -18.24
C ILE A 95 -16.48 -12.48 -16.85
N PRO A 96 -17.37 -12.74 -15.87
CA PRO A 96 -17.17 -12.26 -14.50
C PRO A 96 -16.01 -13.00 -13.82
N GLY A 97 -15.44 -12.41 -12.77
CA GLY A 97 -14.41 -13.01 -11.93
C GLY A 97 -13.01 -13.07 -12.55
N ILE A 98 -12.79 -12.44 -13.70
CA ILE A 98 -11.47 -12.42 -14.33
C ILE A 98 -10.48 -11.58 -13.51
N SER A 99 -9.25 -12.08 -13.39
CA SER A 99 -8.12 -11.37 -12.80
C SER A 99 -6.89 -11.57 -13.68
N VAL A 100 -5.82 -10.85 -13.40
CA VAL A 100 -4.53 -11.09 -14.08
C VAL A 100 -4.08 -12.54 -13.87
N GLY A 101 -3.30 -13.06 -14.83
CA GLY A 101 -2.79 -14.43 -14.76
C GLY A 101 -1.87 -14.67 -13.57
N GLU A 102 -1.73 -15.95 -13.21
CA GLU A 102 -0.85 -16.41 -12.13
C GLU A 102 0.62 -15.99 -12.34
N ASP A 103 1.07 -15.93 -13.59
CA ASP A 103 2.42 -15.47 -13.93
C ASP A 103 2.65 -14.00 -13.54
N VAL A 104 1.62 -13.15 -13.67
CA VAL A 104 1.65 -11.75 -13.22
C VAL A 104 1.72 -11.69 -11.70
N TYR A 105 0.93 -12.52 -11.01
CA TYR A 105 0.96 -12.63 -9.56
C TYR A 105 2.36 -13.02 -9.05
N GLN A 106 2.91 -14.12 -9.55
CA GLN A 106 4.23 -14.64 -9.16
C GLN A 106 5.36 -13.66 -9.51
N ARG A 107 5.26 -12.97 -10.65
CA ARG A 107 6.24 -11.93 -11.02
C ARG A 107 6.23 -10.77 -10.02
N ARG A 108 5.05 -10.28 -9.63
CA ARG A 108 4.92 -9.19 -8.64
C ARG A 108 5.41 -9.65 -7.28
N ARG A 109 4.97 -10.82 -6.82
CA ARG A 109 5.42 -11.43 -5.57
C ARG A 109 6.93 -11.57 -5.52
N SER A 110 7.54 -12.19 -6.53
CA SER A 110 8.99 -12.36 -6.59
C SER A 110 9.75 -11.03 -6.73
N PHE A 111 9.17 -10.00 -7.33
CA PHE A 111 9.78 -8.66 -7.35
C PHE A 111 9.86 -8.08 -5.94
N TYR A 112 8.77 -8.10 -5.18
CA TYR A 112 8.74 -7.61 -3.79
C TYR A 112 9.64 -8.46 -2.88
N GLU A 113 9.58 -9.78 -2.98
CA GLU A 113 10.42 -10.69 -2.18
C GLU A 113 11.91 -10.56 -2.52
N ARG A 114 12.27 -10.34 -3.79
CA ARG A 114 13.67 -10.05 -4.19
C ARG A 114 14.16 -8.68 -3.73
N GLY A 115 13.30 -7.66 -3.72
CA GLY A 115 13.66 -6.36 -3.14
C GLY A 115 14.03 -6.47 -1.66
N VAL A 116 13.40 -7.39 -0.93
CA VAL A 116 13.70 -7.68 0.48
C VAL A 116 14.95 -8.57 0.63
N SER A 117 15.13 -9.57 -0.24
CA SER A 117 16.19 -10.59 -0.10
C SER A 117 17.50 -10.31 -0.86
N SER A 118 17.49 -9.43 -1.87
CA SER A 118 18.66 -9.11 -2.71
C SER A 118 19.54 -7.98 -2.16
N ARG A 119 19.29 -7.54 -0.92
CA ARG A 119 20.13 -6.57 -0.22
C ARG A 119 21.42 -7.24 0.25
N ASN A 120 22.31 -7.55 -0.69
CA ASN A 120 23.68 -7.99 -0.41
C ASN A 120 24.53 -6.78 0.02
N GLY A 121 24.33 -6.31 1.25
CA GLY A 121 25.02 -5.17 1.83
C GLY A 121 24.31 -4.61 3.06
N ARG A 122 24.98 -3.75 3.83
CA ARG A 122 24.30 -2.92 4.84
C ARG A 122 23.39 -1.93 4.10
N ASP A 123 22.10 -1.95 4.40
CA ASP A 123 21.07 -1.10 3.77
C ASP A 123 21.28 0.40 3.98
N ALA A 124 22.02 0.76 5.01
CA ALA A 124 22.35 2.14 5.35
C ALA A 124 23.86 2.26 5.60
N PRO A 125 24.49 3.37 5.17
CA PRO A 125 25.87 3.65 5.50
C PRO A 125 26.03 3.78 7.03
N THR A 126 27.18 3.40 7.56
CA THR A 126 27.47 3.52 9.01
C THR A 126 28.32 4.74 9.36
N SER A 127 28.56 5.60 8.39
CA SER A 127 29.18 6.90 8.55
C SER A 127 28.73 7.84 7.42
N GLY A 128 29.00 9.13 7.57
CA GLY A 128 28.50 10.19 6.69
C GLY A 128 27.13 10.71 7.14
N GLU A 129 26.34 11.16 6.18
CA GLU A 129 25.03 11.77 6.42
C GLU A 129 23.93 10.92 5.80
N ILE A 130 22.88 10.64 6.58
CA ILE A 130 21.65 10.00 6.10
C ILE A 130 20.52 11.02 6.17
N ALA A 131 19.87 11.26 5.02
CA ALA A 131 18.59 11.94 4.95
C ALA A 131 17.46 10.91 5.16
N GLN A 132 16.86 10.90 6.33
CA GLN A 132 15.68 10.11 6.64
C GLN A 132 14.42 10.87 6.19
N VAL A 133 13.47 10.19 5.55
CA VAL A 133 12.18 10.78 5.17
C VAL A 133 11.10 10.28 6.12
N ASN A 134 10.34 11.21 6.71
CA ASN A 134 9.16 10.91 7.50
C ASN A 134 7.93 11.52 6.80
N ILE A 135 6.91 10.71 6.53
CA ILE A 135 5.74 11.11 5.75
C ILE A 135 4.50 11.07 6.65
N PHE A 136 3.86 12.21 6.80
CA PHE A 136 2.61 12.38 7.54
C PHE A 136 1.47 12.11 6.57
N ILE A 137 0.64 11.14 6.90
CA ILE A 137 -0.49 10.73 6.09
C ILE A 137 -1.73 10.86 6.96
N ARG A 138 -2.73 11.57 6.47
CA ARG A 138 -4.10 11.61 7.00
C ARG A 138 -5.06 11.35 5.85
N PHE A 139 -6.23 10.80 6.15
CA PHE A 139 -7.32 10.69 5.20
C PHE A 139 -8.31 11.86 5.37
N ALA A 140 -9.21 12.03 4.40
CA ALA A 140 -10.16 13.15 4.41
C ALA A 140 -11.15 13.10 5.58
N ASP A 141 -11.35 11.92 6.16
CA ASP A 141 -12.20 11.62 7.31
C ASP A 141 -11.44 11.55 8.64
N ASP A 142 -10.11 11.68 8.62
CA ASP A 142 -9.31 11.75 9.84
C ASP A 142 -9.34 13.15 10.47
N PRO A 143 -9.27 13.26 11.80
CA PRO A 143 -9.06 14.54 12.47
C PRO A 143 -7.68 15.13 12.12
N GLU A 144 -7.54 16.44 12.30
CA GLU A 144 -6.24 17.12 12.18
C GLU A 144 -5.24 16.59 13.20
N PHE A 145 -3.94 16.72 12.88
CA PHE A 145 -2.88 16.38 13.82
C PHE A 145 -3.02 17.25 15.08
N PRO A 146 -3.08 16.65 16.28
CA PRO A 146 -3.36 17.40 17.51
C PRO A 146 -2.20 18.31 17.93
N GLU A 147 -0.98 17.99 17.51
CA GLU A 147 0.24 18.67 17.92
C GLU A 147 0.91 19.39 16.74
N PRO A 148 1.71 20.44 16.99
CA PRO A 148 2.46 21.13 15.95
C PRO A 148 3.58 20.25 15.37
N ARG A 149 4.13 20.66 14.23
CA ARG A 149 5.22 19.94 13.55
C ARG A 149 6.46 19.80 14.45
N SER A 150 6.81 20.84 15.21
CA SER A 150 7.93 20.86 16.15
C SER A 150 7.84 19.78 17.24
N PHE A 151 6.63 19.48 17.71
CA PHE A 151 6.41 18.38 18.65
C PHE A 151 6.81 17.03 18.05
N TYR A 152 6.46 16.79 16.79
CA TYR A 152 6.81 15.55 16.11
C TYR A 152 8.26 15.51 15.60
N ASP A 153 8.86 16.66 15.32
CA ASP A 153 10.27 16.78 14.93
C ASP A 153 11.22 16.53 16.11
N ALA A 154 10.76 16.88 17.32
CA ALA A 154 11.54 16.77 18.55
C ALA A 154 12.27 15.42 18.74
N PRO A 155 11.59 14.25 18.70
CA PRO A 155 12.26 12.97 18.88
C PRO A 155 13.28 12.62 17.78
N PHE A 156 13.26 13.31 16.63
CA PHE A 156 14.15 13.01 15.51
C PHE A 156 15.36 13.93 15.43
N ASN A 157 15.16 15.25 15.57
CA ASN A 157 16.16 16.24 15.16
C ASN A 157 16.64 17.18 16.27
N LEU A 158 16.15 17.10 17.52
CA LEU A 158 16.65 17.97 18.59
C LEU A 158 18.16 17.83 18.79
N ASP A 159 18.86 18.96 18.83
CA ASP A 159 20.30 19.02 19.02
C ASP A 159 20.71 18.97 20.51
N ASP A 160 19.90 19.54 21.40
CA ASP A 160 20.25 19.72 22.83
C ASP A 160 19.66 18.64 23.76
N GLN A 161 18.88 17.70 23.24
CA GLN A 161 18.21 16.65 24.00
C GLN A 161 18.32 15.29 23.31
N SER A 162 17.87 14.21 23.97
CA SER A 162 17.85 12.89 23.35
C SER A 162 16.94 12.88 22.10
N SER A 163 17.54 12.63 20.95
CA SER A 163 16.89 12.51 19.64
C SER A 163 17.53 11.39 18.82
N LEU A 164 16.85 10.94 17.76
CA LEU A 164 17.39 9.97 16.81
C LEU A 164 18.74 10.44 16.23
N LYS A 165 18.82 11.72 15.84
CA LYS A 165 20.04 12.36 15.34
C LYS A 165 21.17 12.26 16.36
N ASN A 166 20.91 12.66 17.61
CA ASN A 166 21.91 12.62 18.68
C ASN A 166 22.34 11.21 19.04
N TYR A 167 21.40 10.26 19.10
CA TYR A 167 21.71 8.86 19.37
C TYR A 167 22.71 8.30 18.35
N TYR A 168 22.43 8.43 17.05
CA TYR A 168 23.33 7.92 16.02
C TYR A 168 24.65 8.68 15.95
N TRP A 169 24.63 9.99 16.18
CA TRP A 169 25.85 10.79 16.26
C TRP A 169 26.77 10.32 17.40
N GLU A 170 26.21 10.09 18.58
CA GLU A 170 26.93 9.64 19.77
C GLU A 170 27.46 8.21 19.61
N VAL A 171 26.59 7.24 19.29
CA VAL A 171 27.00 5.82 19.24
C VAL A 171 27.94 5.50 18.08
N SER A 172 27.98 6.36 17.07
CA SER A 172 28.90 6.26 15.93
C SER A 172 30.23 6.99 16.15
N TYR A 173 30.46 7.57 17.33
CA TYR A 173 31.62 8.42 17.62
C TYR A 173 31.78 9.56 16.60
N ASN A 174 30.70 10.32 16.39
CA ASN A 174 30.67 11.47 15.48
C ASN A 174 30.91 11.10 14.01
N SER A 175 30.62 9.87 13.62
CA SER A 175 30.86 9.41 12.24
C SER A 175 29.58 9.34 11.41
N LEU A 176 28.40 9.22 12.01
CA LEU A 176 27.11 9.12 11.34
C LEU A 176 26.13 10.18 11.85
N MET A 177 25.70 11.08 10.97
CA MET A 177 24.62 12.03 11.22
C MET A 177 23.35 11.58 10.50
N VAL A 178 22.25 11.45 11.24
CA VAL A 178 20.93 11.13 10.66
C VAL A 178 20.03 12.34 10.82
N THR A 179 19.62 12.94 9.71
CA THR A 179 18.71 14.10 9.70
C THR A 179 17.37 13.66 9.14
N THR A 180 16.28 13.91 9.87
CA THR A 180 14.93 13.56 9.43
C THR A 180 14.25 14.74 8.75
N PHE A 181 13.71 14.52 7.56
CA PHE A 181 12.93 15.50 6.81
C PHE A 181 11.49 15.06 6.78
N HIS A 182 10.60 15.92 7.24
CA HIS A 182 9.20 15.60 7.36
C HIS A 182 8.38 16.14 6.18
N TYR A 183 7.49 15.32 5.63
CA TYR A 183 6.65 15.66 4.48
C TYR A 183 5.15 15.42 4.74
N PRO A 184 4.26 16.18 4.09
CA PRO A 184 4.58 17.38 3.30
C PRO A 184 5.07 18.51 4.22
N GLY A 185 5.63 19.59 3.66
CA GLY A 185 6.22 20.67 4.45
C GLY A 185 5.19 21.34 5.37
N SER A 186 5.63 21.87 6.50
CA SER A 186 4.76 22.63 7.41
C SER A 186 4.76 24.12 7.10
N ILE A 187 3.65 24.81 7.33
CA ILE A 187 3.56 26.28 7.31
C ILE A 187 3.18 26.74 8.71
N ASN A 188 3.93 27.68 9.29
CA ASN A 188 3.70 28.16 10.67
C ASN A 188 3.63 27.02 11.71
N ASP A 189 4.45 25.98 11.54
CA ASP A 189 4.50 24.80 12.42
C ASP A 189 3.23 23.92 12.41
N ILE A 190 2.35 24.12 11.43
CA ILE A 190 1.15 23.31 11.23
C ILE A 190 1.49 22.18 10.25
N ASN A 191 1.09 20.96 10.60
CA ASN A 191 1.18 19.81 9.68
C ASN A 191 0.18 20.03 8.54
N THR A 192 0.67 20.45 7.38
CA THR A 192 -0.14 20.29 6.16
C THR A 192 -0.13 18.80 5.86
N ALA A 193 -1.27 18.24 5.50
CA ALA A 193 -1.39 16.87 4.98
C ALA A 193 -2.53 16.87 3.99
#